data_AF-A0A6C0E1J7-F1
#
_entry.id   AF-A0A6C0E1J7-F1
#
_cell.length_a   1.000
_cell.length_b   1.000
_cell.length_c   1.000
_cell.angle_alpha   90.00
_cell.angle_beta   90.00
_cell.angle_gamma   90.00
#
_symmetry.space_group_name_H-M   'P 1'
#
loop_
_entity.id
_entity.type
_entity.pdbx_description
1 polymer ?
#
loop_
_entity_poly.entity_id
_entity_poly.type
_entity_poly.pdbx_seq_one_letter_code
_entity_poly.pdbx_strand_id
1 'polypeptide(L)'
;MFKSFLISLIFLFLYLISKKSNLTTILLLILIGITINDYLKEDENKFLFKKEEEREEEDREEEENKLFLFKKENEKEEEEREEENKLFLFKKENEKEEEEREEENKLFLFKKENEKENRFIKQISFQIINHFNIPKNKSNIIYNHLFKNFKNLNDIVICDYLFSLFYYCNDIEMLDRLNISTYIVWNSNNQQQIDAVYDKIMDIASSRYYDNKIKANAIDILMRSNNKKYIDNSKILLERLRQEERIQDTNNNVHQIRSRINNLKKQVKNSFEVFDDYDIELQNVLLEQIRNLQIYENNIIRNQNQKASVYNDTQNVHNHEINENVLNIASSIVNNNSKTLSDIFIIEDELKKYYPEYEKHQVEIERSLNRIKNDSSKFRDGITISIIFDKIIGIISNSKYKSEMIKRLGEELYEMNGLCSTGHMSRLINVIQGFDDIPNELQIKINPKDEIYANIQSYLSSEIQKSDNYEQLMDDMIDTNVENKKRFISFVSDKMKNKVKEFKKDYNNIIDSTTLKLNVEDSLINYLKNENDVKMIMNDLQF
;
A
#
# COMPACT_ATOMS: atom_id res chain seq x y z
N MET A 1 -86.32 33.32 -6.92
CA MET A 1 -87.34 34.40 -6.96
C MET A 1 -88.53 34.02 -7.87
N PHE A 2 -88.29 33.57 -9.11
CA PHE A 2 -89.36 33.22 -10.07
C PHE A 2 -90.29 32.07 -9.61
N LYS A 3 -89.73 30.99 -9.03
CA LYS A 3 -90.54 29.88 -8.48
C LYS A 3 -91.53 30.33 -7.39
N SER A 4 -91.13 31.23 -6.49
CA SER A 4 -92.03 31.78 -5.46
C SER A 4 -93.12 32.68 -6.06
N PHE A 5 -92.81 33.43 -7.11
CA PHE A 5 -93.80 34.23 -7.84
C PHE A 5 -94.85 33.33 -8.52
N LEU A 6 -94.40 32.25 -9.17
CA LEU A 6 -95.28 31.28 -9.84
C LEU A 6 -96.24 30.60 -8.85
N ILE A 7 -95.73 30.20 -7.69
CA ILE A 7 -96.55 29.58 -6.63
C ILE A 7 -97.62 30.56 -6.12
N SER A 8 -97.26 31.82 -5.87
CA SER A 8 -98.23 32.85 -5.48
C SER A 8 -99.30 33.09 -6.56
N LEU A 9 -98.92 33.04 -7.83
CA LEU A 9 -99.85 33.16 -8.96
C LEU A 9 -100.84 31.98 -9.00
N ILE A 10 -100.36 30.76 -8.74
CA ILE A 10 -101.20 29.54 -8.65
C ILE A 10 -102.19 29.65 -7.48
N PHE A 11 -101.76 30.15 -6.32
CA PHE A 11 -102.67 30.36 -5.19
C PHE A 11 -103.73 31.43 -5.49
N LEU A 12 -103.35 32.52 -6.17
CA LEU A 12 -104.30 33.52 -6.63
C LEU A 12 -105.29 32.94 -7.65
N PHE A 13 -104.81 32.07 -8.54
CA PHE A 13 -105.61 31.35 -9.54
C PHE A 13 -106.66 30.44 -8.88
N LEU A 14 -106.26 29.64 -7.89
CA LEU A 14 -107.18 28.79 -7.12
C LEU A 14 -108.20 29.63 -6.34
N TYR A 15 -107.77 30.75 -5.77
CA TYR A 15 -108.66 31.66 -5.04
C TYR A 15 -109.73 32.29 -5.97
N LEU A 16 -109.34 32.75 -7.16
CA LEU A 16 -110.25 33.35 -8.14
C LEU A 16 -111.26 32.33 -8.71
N ILE A 17 -110.86 31.06 -8.87
CA ILE A 17 -111.77 29.98 -9.28
C ILE A 17 -112.85 29.72 -8.20
N SER A 18 -112.48 29.79 -6.91
CA SER A 18 -113.43 29.52 -5.81
C SER A 18 -114.60 30.50 -5.73
N LYS A 19 -114.48 31.70 -6.30
CA LYS A 19 -115.47 32.79 -6.17
C LYS A 19 -116.54 32.88 -7.27
N LYS A 20 -116.83 31.80 -8.01
CA LYS A 20 -117.78 31.81 -9.16
C LYS A 20 -117.44 32.94 -10.16
N SER A 21 -116.20 32.94 -10.63
CA SER A 21 -115.71 33.86 -11.65
C SER A 21 -116.34 33.55 -13.01
N ASN A 22 -116.64 34.60 -13.77
CA ASN A 22 -117.30 34.51 -15.08
C ASN A 22 -116.28 34.06 -16.15
N LEU A 23 -116.76 33.45 -17.24
CA LEU A 23 -115.96 32.74 -18.26
C LEU A 23 -114.76 33.53 -18.81
N THR A 24 -114.85 34.86 -18.86
CA THR A 24 -113.78 35.77 -19.29
C THR A 24 -112.53 35.69 -18.42
N THR A 25 -112.67 35.48 -17.10
CA THR A 25 -111.52 35.36 -16.19
C THR A 25 -110.73 34.07 -16.48
N ILE A 26 -111.42 32.98 -16.81
CA ILE A 26 -110.79 31.70 -17.13
C ILE A 26 -109.98 31.81 -18.43
N LEU A 27 -110.54 32.45 -19.47
CA LEU A 27 -109.86 32.63 -20.76
C LEU A 27 -108.59 33.48 -20.65
N LEU A 28 -108.63 34.57 -19.87
CA LEU A 28 -107.44 35.42 -19.66
C LEU A 28 -106.31 34.64 -18.97
N LEU A 29 -106.66 33.77 -18.01
CA LEU A 29 -105.67 33.00 -17.28
C LEU A 29 -105.07 31.87 -18.13
N ILE A 30 -105.83 31.26 -19.05
CA ILE A 30 -105.31 30.30 -20.03
C ILE A 30 -104.28 30.99 -20.95
N LEU A 31 -104.59 32.19 -21.42
CA LEU A 31 -103.67 32.99 -22.24
C LEU A 31 -102.36 33.29 -21.50
N ILE A 32 -102.43 33.74 -20.24
CA ILE A 32 -101.25 33.96 -19.40
C ILE A 32 -100.45 32.67 -19.21
N GLY A 33 -101.13 31.54 -18.99
CA GLY A 33 -100.49 30.23 -18.87
C GLY A 33 -99.70 29.82 -20.12
N ILE A 34 -100.25 30.07 -21.31
CA ILE A 34 -99.58 29.80 -22.58
C ILE A 34 -98.34 30.70 -22.73
N THR A 35 -98.46 32.00 -22.47
CA THR A 35 -97.32 32.93 -22.62
C THR A 35 -96.18 32.61 -21.64
N ILE A 36 -96.49 32.21 -20.41
CA ILE A 36 -95.48 31.78 -19.43
C ILE A 36 -94.82 30.47 -19.89
N ASN A 37 -95.59 29.52 -20.42
CA ASN A 37 -95.04 28.25 -20.89
C ASN A 37 -94.09 28.44 -22.09
N ASP A 38 -94.43 29.34 -23.02
CA ASP A 38 -93.56 29.65 -24.16
C ASP A 38 -92.29 30.38 -23.71
N TYR A 39 -92.39 31.30 -22.75
CA TYR A 39 -91.22 31.96 -22.17
C TYR A 39 -90.28 30.99 -21.43
N LEU A 40 -90.84 30.04 -20.67
CA LEU A 40 -90.05 29.03 -19.98
C LEU A 40 -89.32 28.10 -20.96
N LYS A 41 -89.93 27.76 -22.10
CA LYS A 41 -89.28 26.97 -23.15
C LYS A 41 -88.14 27.70 -23.84
N GLU A 42 -88.27 29.01 -24.08
CA GLU A 42 -87.16 29.81 -24.62
C GLU A 42 -85.97 29.90 -23.66
N ASP A 43 -86.23 30.04 -22.36
CA ASP A 43 -85.18 30.15 -21.34
C ASP A 43 -84.47 28.81 -21.12
N GLU A 44 -85.21 27.69 -21.16
CA GLU A 44 -84.66 26.34 -21.06
C GLU A 44 -83.78 26.00 -22.28
N ASN A 45 -84.18 26.40 -23.48
CA ASN A 45 -83.36 26.24 -24.69
C ASN A 45 -82.08 27.10 -24.64
N LYS A 46 -82.15 28.36 -24.17
CA LYS A 46 -80.94 29.19 -24.00
C LYS A 46 -79.97 28.62 -22.98
N PHE A 47 -80.49 28.02 -21.90
CA PHE A 47 -79.66 27.36 -20.89
C PHE A 47 -78.98 26.10 -21.44
N LEU A 48 -79.67 25.31 -22.26
CA LEU A 48 -79.10 24.14 -22.93
C LEU A 48 -77.99 24.52 -23.92
N PHE A 49 -78.21 25.53 -24.76
CA PHE A 49 -77.21 26.02 -25.71
C PHE A 49 -75.94 26.52 -25.01
N LYS A 50 -76.09 27.30 -23.94
CA LYS A 50 -74.93 27.79 -23.19
C LYS A 50 -74.12 26.65 -22.55
N LYS A 51 -74.79 25.59 -22.11
CA LYS A 51 -74.14 24.43 -21.51
C LYS A 51 -73.43 23.54 -22.54
N GLU A 52 -73.91 23.50 -23.78
CA GLU A 52 -73.20 22.84 -24.88
C GLU A 52 -71.96 23.63 -25.30
N GLU A 53 -72.04 24.96 -25.41
CA GLU A 53 -70.88 25.81 -25.71
C GLU A 53 -69.77 25.68 -24.65
N GLU A 54 -70.12 25.70 -23.36
CA GLU A 54 -69.15 25.52 -22.27
C GLU A 54 -68.47 24.14 -22.33
N ARG A 55 -69.20 23.09 -22.71
CA ARG A 55 -68.64 21.73 -22.85
C ARG A 55 -67.71 21.62 -24.07
N GLU A 56 -68.07 22.23 -25.20
CA GLU A 56 -67.20 22.25 -26.39
C GLU A 56 -65.93 23.09 -26.18
N GLU A 57 -65.96 24.08 -25.30
CA GLU A 57 -64.77 24.86 -24.91
C GLU A 57 -63.86 24.04 -23.99
N GLU A 58 -64.41 23.33 -22.99
CA GLU A 58 -63.66 22.41 -22.13
C GLU A 58 -63.00 21.28 -22.94
N ASP A 59 -63.71 20.66 -23.88
CA ASP A 59 -63.17 19.58 -24.72
C ASP A 59 -62.01 20.07 -25.61
N ARG A 60 -62.07 21.32 -26.11
CA ARG A 60 -61.00 21.93 -26.91
C ARG A 60 -59.76 22.23 -26.06
N GLU A 61 -59.93 22.77 -24.86
CA GLU A 61 -58.81 23.00 -23.94
C GLU A 61 -58.14 21.69 -23.52
N GLU A 62 -58.91 20.60 -23.36
CA GLU A 62 -58.35 19.29 -23.05
C GLU A 62 -57.52 18.72 -24.23
N GLU A 63 -58.00 18.86 -25.46
CA GLU A 63 -57.26 18.43 -26.66
C GLU A 63 -55.97 19.24 -26.87
N GLU A 64 -56.00 20.56 -26.69
CA GLU A 64 -54.80 21.40 -26.80
C GLU A 64 -53.75 21.05 -25.75
N ASN A 65 -54.17 20.77 -24.51
CA ASN A 65 -53.27 20.34 -23.44
C ASN A 65 -52.63 18.96 -23.74
N LYS A 66 -53.40 18.01 -24.28
CA LYS A 66 -52.88 16.70 -24.71
C LYS A 66 -51.85 16.85 -25.82
N LEU A 67 -52.11 17.71 -26.81
CA LEU A 67 -51.18 17.97 -27.90
C LEU A 67 -49.88 18.64 -27.42
N PHE A 68 -49.98 19.55 -26.45
CA PHE A 68 -48.81 20.19 -25.84
C PHE A 68 -47.93 19.20 -25.08
N LEU A 69 -48.54 18.32 -24.27
CA LEU A 69 -47.80 17.27 -23.55
C LEU A 69 -47.11 16.30 -24.51
N PHE A 70 -47.81 15.87 -25.56
CA PHE A 70 -47.25 14.97 -26.57
C PHE A 70 -46.03 15.57 -27.30
N LYS A 71 -46.06 16.87 -27.64
CA LYS A 71 -44.90 17.54 -28.24
C LYS A 71 -43.70 17.57 -27.29
N LYS A 72 -43.94 17.87 -26.02
CA LYS A 72 -42.89 17.93 -24.99
C LYS A 72 -42.24 16.58 -24.71
N GLU A 73 -43.01 15.49 -24.76
CA GLU A 73 -42.47 14.13 -24.65
C GLU A 73 -41.58 13.77 -25.85
N ASN A 74 -42.01 14.10 -27.07
CA ASN A 74 -41.19 13.85 -28.27
C ASN A 74 -39.88 14.64 -28.29
N GLU A 75 -39.89 15.92 -27.88
CA GLU A 75 -38.68 16.73 -27.76
C GLU A 75 -37.69 16.11 -26.76
N LYS A 76 -38.20 15.62 -25.62
CA LYS A 76 -37.37 14.95 -24.61
C LYS A 76 -36.78 13.63 -25.11
N GLU A 77 -37.55 12.81 -25.83
CA GLU A 77 -37.05 11.57 -26.45
C GLU A 77 -36.03 11.82 -27.57
N GLU A 78 -36.09 12.98 -28.23
CA GLU A 78 -35.11 13.39 -29.23
C GLU A 78 -33.79 13.83 -28.56
N GLU A 79 -33.87 14.62 -27.49
CA GLU A 79 -32.69 15.00 -26.67
C GLU A 79 -31.99 13.77 -26.07
N GLU A 80 -32.74 12.83 -25.48
CA GLU A 80 -32.18 11.59 -24.91
C GLU A 80 -31.46 10.75 -25.99
N ARG A 81 -32.00 10.67 -27.21
CA ARG A 81 -31.36 9.98 -28.34
C ARG A 81 -30.09 10.68 -28.83
N GLU A 82 -30.05 12.01 -28.82
CA GLU A 82 -28.84 12.76 -29.17
C GLU A 82 -27.72 12.54 -28.14
N GLU A 83 -28.04 12.50 -26.85
CA GLU A 83 -27.06 12.21 -25.79
C GLU A 83 -26.50 10.79 -25.88
N GLU A 84 -27.37 9.79 -26.13
CA GLU A 84 -26.93 8.40 -26.34
C GLU A 84 -25.98 8.26 -27.53
N ASN A 85 -26.27 8.94 -28.65
CA ASN A 85 -25.41 8.94 -29.83
C ASN A 85 -24.05 9.60 -29.56
N LYS A 86 -24.02 10.71 -28.82
CA LYS A 86 -22.76 11.37 -28.40
C LYS A 86 -21.93 10.45 -27.51
N LEU A 87 -22.56 9.77 -26.56
CA LEU A 87 -21.90 8.82 -25.67
C LEU A 87 -21.33 7.61 -26.43
N PHE A 88 -22.07 7.10 -27.42
CA PHE A 88 -21.62 6.01 -28.27
C PHE A 88 -20.38 6.39 -29.10
N LEU A 89 -20.38 7.57 -29.72
CA LEU A 89 -19.23 8.07 -30.47
C LEU A 89 -18.00 8.25 -29.58
N PHE A 90 -18.17 8.83 -28.39
CA PHE A 90 -17.09 9.01 -27.41
C PHE A 90 -16.47 7.68 -26.96
N LYS A 91 -17.30 6.65 -26.70
CA LYS A 91 -16.79 5.31 -26.37
C LYS A 91 -15.95 4.70 -27.49
N LYS A 92 -16.40 4.84 -28.74
CA LYS A 92 -15.70 4.30 -29.91
C LYS A 92 -14.37 4.99 -30.18
N GLU A 93 -14.26 6.29 -29.91
CA GLU A 93 -12.99 7.01 -30.00
C GLU A 93 -12.00 6.54 -28.92
N ASN A 94 -12.45 6.35 -27.68
CA ASN A 94 -11.61 5.85 -26.59
C ASN A 94 -11.11 4.42 -26.82
N GLU A 95 -11.97 3.52 -27.34
CA GLU A 95 -11.57 2.15 -27.69
C GLU A 95 -10.45 2.16 -28.74
N LYS A 96 -10.55 3.03 -29.74
CA LYS A 96 -9.52 3.17 -30.78
C LYS A 96 -8.20 3.71 -30.22
N GLU A 97 -8.24 4.71 -29.33
CA GLU A 97 -7.04 5.23 -28.67
C GLU A 97 -6.39 4.21 -27.72
N GLU A 98 -7.18 3.31 -27.14
CA GLU A 98 -6.67 2.21 -26.30
C GLU A 98 -5.98 1.15 -27.16
N GLU A 99 -6.56 0.75 -28.30
CA GLU A 99 -5.93 -0.16 -29.26
C GLU A 99 -4.60 0.40 -29.81
N GLU A 100 -4.54 1.67 -30.18
CA GLU A 100 -3.30 2.31 -30.67
C GLU A 100 -2.22 2.33 -29.57
N ARG A 101 -2.58 2.63 -28.31
CA ARG A 101 -1.64 2.57 -27.17
C ARG A 101 -1.14 1.16 -26.87
N GLU A 102 -1.99 0.14 -27.01
CA GLU A 102 -1.56 -1.25 -26.85
C GLU A 102 -0.52 -1.66 -27.90
N GLU A 103 -0.72 -1.28 -29.17
CA GLU A 103 0.23 -1.58 -30.24
C GLU A 103 1.58 -0.88 -30.04
N GLU A 104 1.57 0.40 -29.63
CA GLU A 104 2.79 1.13 -29.30
C GLU A 104 3.55 0.49 -28.14
N ASN A 105 2.84 0.06 -27.10
CA ASN A 105 3.43 -0.64 -25.95
C ASN A 105 4.05 -1.99 -26.35
N LYS A 106 3.36 -2.77 -27.20
CA LYS A 106 3.90 -4.03 -27.75
C LYS A 106 5.19 -3.78 -28.54
N LEU A 107 5.21 -2.76 -29.39
CA LEU A 107 6.39 -2.39 -30.17
C LEU A 107 7.55 -1.89 -29.29
N PHE A 108 7.25 -1.13 -28.24
CA PHE A 108 8.25 -0.65 -27.27
C PHE A 108 8.88 -1.80 -26.49
N LEU A 109 8.09 -2.74 -25.99
CA LEU A 109 8.58 -3.92 -25.28
C LEU A 109 9.47 -4.79 -26.18
N PHE A 110 9.03 -5.04 -27.42
CA PHE A 110 9.82 -5.78 -28.42
C PHE A 110 11.18 -5.12 -28.71
N LYS A 111 11.22 -3.78 -28.85
CA LYS A 111 12.49 -3.04 -29.02
C LYS A 111 13.41 -3.17 -27.80
N LYS A 112 12.84 -3.09 -26.60
CA LYS A 112 13.60 -3.16 -25.33
C LYS A 112 14.20 -4.55 -25.08
N GLU A 113 13.50 -5.62 -25.45
CA GLU A 113 14.01 -6.99 -25.38
C GLU A 113 15.17 -7.21 -26.36
N ASN A 114 15.01 -6.79 -27.61
CA ASN A 114 16.08 -6.83 -28.62
C ASN A 114 17.33 -6.05 -28.17
N GLU A 115 17.17 -4.89 -27.51
CA GLU A 115 18.31 -4.14 -26.98
C GLU A 115 19.05 -4.87 -25.86
N LYS A 116 18.33 -5.54 -24.94
CA LYS A 116 18.93 -6.33 -23.86
C LYS A 116 19.73 -7.51 -24.41
N GLU A 117 19.15 -8.25 -25.36
CA GLU A 117 19.80 -9.38 -26.02
C GLU A 117 21.07 -8.92 -26.74
N ASN A 118 21.00 -7.82 -27.50
CA ASN A 118 22.16 -7.25 -28.17
C ASN A 118 23.24 -6.82 -27.16
N ARG A 119 22.91 -6.23 -26.01
CA ARG A 119 23.92 -5.88 -24.99
C ARG A 119 24.62 -7.11 -24.43
N PHE A 120 23.88 -8.19 -24.17
CA PHE A 120 24.41 -9.44 -23.67
C PHE A 120 25.38 -10.11 -24.66
N ILE A 121 24.99 -10.22 -25.93
CA ILE A 121 25.85 -10.80 -26.99
C ILE A 121 27.13 -9.97 -27.16
N LYS A 122 27.04 -8.62 -27.05
CA LYS A 122 28.22 -7.75 -27.08
C LYS A 122 29.18 -8.01 -25.92
N GLN A 123 28.64 -8.16 -24.70
CA GLN A 123 29.45 -8.43 -23.50
C GLN A 123 30.18 -9.77 -23.61
N ILE A 124 29.49 -10.84 -24.01
CA ILE A 124 30.10 -12.16 -24.23
C ILE A 124 31.17 -12.08 -25.31
N SER A 125 30.87 -11.43 -26.44
CA SER A 125 31.82 -11.29 -27.55
C SER A 125 33.11 -10.59 -27.08
N PHE A 126 32.99 -9.58 -26.22
CA PHE A 126 34.14 -8.87 -25.65
C PHE A 126 34.94 -9.74 -24.68
N GLN A 127 34.27 -10.51 -23.82
CA GLN A 127 34.91 -11.44 -22.88
C GLN A 127 35.71 -12.53 -23.61
N ILE A 128 35.15 -13.10 -24.69
CA ILE A 128 35.83 -14.10 -25.52
C ILE A 128 37.12 -13.53 -26.10
N ILE A 129 37.07 -12.33 -26.66
CA ILE A 129 38.22 -11.65 -27.26
C ILE A 129 39.33 -11.43 -26.24
N ASN A 130 38.96 -10.99 -25.04
CA ASN A 130 39.92 -10.76 -23.97
C ASN A 130 40.53 -12.07 -23.48
N HIS A 131 39.73 -13.12 -23.32
CA HIS A 131 40.22 -14.42 -22.85
C HIS A 131 41.28 -15.03 -23.76
N PHE A 132 41.08 -14.98 -25.08
CA PHE A 132 42.03 -15.53 -26.05
C PHE A 132 43.22 -14.59 -26.35
N ASN A 133 43.39 -13.50 -25.60
CA ASN A 133 44.43 -12.47 -25.83
C ASN A 133 44.51 -12.03 -27.28
N ILE A 134 43.34 -11.88 -27.93
CA ILE A 134 43.28 -11.55 -29.34
C ILE A 134 43.84 -10.14 -29.53
N PRO A 135 44.89 -9.97 -30.36
CA PRO A 135 45.47 -8.66 -30.60
C PRO A 135 44.40 -7.63 -31.00
N LYS A 136 44.49 -6.40 -30.49
CA LYS A 136 43.49 -5.35 -30.74
C LYS A 136 43.16 -5.15 -32.22
N ASN A 137 44.14 -5.31 -33.11
CA ASN A 137 43.92 -5.20 -34.57
C ASN A 137 43.06 -6.34 -35.17
N LYS A 138 42.91 -7.47 -34.47
CA LYS A 138 42.02 -8.59 -34.84
C LYS A 138 40.73 -8.64 -34.02
N SER A 139 40.71 -7.96 -32.87
CA SER A 139 39.57 -7.93 -31.94
C SER A 139 38.27 -7.48 -32.60
N ASN A 140 38.27 -6.39 -33.38
CA ASN A 140 37.05 -5.91 -34.06
C ASN A 140 36.52 -6.87 -35.12
N ILE A 141 37.40 -7.58 -35.83
CA ILE A 141 37.01 -8.57 -36.85
C ILE A 141 36.36 -9.78 -36.16
N ILE A 142 36.98 -10.27 -35.09
CA ILE A 142 36.49 -11.41 -34.32
C ILE A 142 35.24 -11.04 -33.54
N TYR A 143 35.14 -9.83 -32.99
CA TYR A 143 33.94 -9.29 -32.37
C TYR A 143 32.78 -9.26 -33.35
N ASN A 144 32.97 -8.68 -34.54
CA ASN A 144 31.92 -8.62 -35.54
C ASN A 144 31.54 -10.02 -36.04
N HIS A 145 32.49 -10.94 -36.12
CA HIS A 145 32.23 -12.32 -36.49
C HIS A 145 31.45 -13.08 -35.40
N LEU A 146 31.87 -13.00 -34.15
CA LEU A 146 31.19 -13.59 -32.99
C LEU A 146 29.81 -12.97 -32.81
N PHE A 147 29.70 -11.65 -32.79
CA PHE A 147 28.43 -10.92 -32.65
C PHE A 147 27.45 -11.28 -33.78
N LYS A 148 27.91 -11.34 -35.04
CA LYS A 148 27.08 -11.69 -36.20
C LYS A 148 26.70 -13.17 -36.22
N ASN A 149 27.58 -14.06 -35.76
CA ASN A 149 27.30 -15.48 -35.71
C ASN A 149 26.40 -15.84 -34.52
N PHE A 150 26.67 -15.31 -33.32
CA PHE A 150 25.81 -15.50 -32.15
C PHE A 150 24.38 -15.03 -32.41
N LYS A 151 24.20 -13.92 -33.13
CA LYS A 151 22.87 -13.44 -33.53
C LYS A 151 22.09 -14.43 -34.42
N ASN A 152 22.77 -15.34 -35.11
CA ASN A 152 22.16 -16.31 -36.04
C ASN A 152 22.28 -17.76 -35.55
N LEU A 153 22.91 -18.01 -34.40
CA LEU A 153 23.03 -19.36 -33.84
C LEU A 153 21.77 -19.67 -33.02
N ASN A 154 21.29 -20.90 -33.14
CA ASN A 154 20.27 -21.41 -32.21
C ASN A 154 20.87 -21.45 -30.80
N ASP A 155 20.06 -21.06 -29.79
CA ASP A 155 20.40 -21.08 -28.36
C ASP A 155 21.10 -22.35 -27.90
N ILE A 156 20.78 -23.52 -28.49
CA ILE A 156 21.45 -24.79 -28.19
C ILE A 156 22.96 -24.70 -28.40
N VAL A 157 23.42 -24.17 -29.54
CA VAL A 157 24.85 -24.09 -29.88
C VAL A 157 25.54 -23.04 -29.00
N ILE A 158 24.83 -21.95 -28.67
CA ILE A 158 25.32 -20.93 -27.76
C ILE A 158 25.51 -21.52 -26.37
N CYS A 159 24.54 -22.28 -25.88
CA CYS A 159 24.60 -22.96 -24.59
C CYS A 159 25.76 -23.95 -24.52
N ASP A 160 26.00 -24.77 -25.54
CA ASP A 160 27.14 -25.72 -25.57
C ASP A 160 28.50 -24.99 -25.47
N TYR A 161 28.64 -23.88 -26.19
CA TYR A 161 29.85 -23.06 -26.15
C TYR A 161 30.02 -22.35 -24.79
N LEU A 162 28.96 -21.73 -24.29
CA LEU A 162 28.95 -21.06 -22.99
C LEU A 162 29.18 -22.03 -21.83
N PHE A 163 28.65 -23.25 -21.92
CA PHE A 163 28.88 -24.32 -20.96
C PHE A 163 30.37 -24.69 -20.92
N SER A 164 31.02 -24.78 -22.09
CA SER A 164 32.46 -25.02 -22.18
C SER A 164 33.28 -23.89 -21.54
N LEU A 165 32.89 -22.63 -21.76
CA LEU A 165 33.51 -21.47 -21.09
C LEU A 165 33.29 -21.53 -19.58
N PHE A 166 32.07 -21.78 -19.14
CA PHE A 166 31.72 -21.85 -17.71
C PHE A 166 32.52 -22.93 -16.97
N TYR A 167 32.79 -24.08 -17.61
CA TYR A 167 33.49 -25.21 -16.99
C TYR A 167 35.01 -25.15 -17.09
N TYR A 168 35.54 -24.85 -18.27
CA TYR A 168 36.95 -25.09 -18.57
C TYR A 168 37.80 -23.82 -18.54
N CYS A 169 37.18 -22.64 -18.63
CA CYS A 169 37.92 -21.39 -18.59
C CYS A 169 38.05 -20.90 -17.14
N ASN A 170 39.26 -20.94 -16.57
CA ASN A 170 39.52 -20.46 -15.21
C ASN A 170 39.64 -18.93 -15.12
N ASP A 171 39.92 -18.25 -16.24
CA ASP A 171 40.24 -16.83 -16.26
C ASP A 171 39.00 -15.90 -16.33
N ILE A 172 37.79 -16.45 -16.34
CA ILE A 172 36.55 -15.66 -16.34
C ILE A 172 36.31 -15.10 -14.94
N GLU A 173 36.10 -13.78 -14.85
CA GLU A 173 35.67 -13.11 -13.63
C GLU A 173 34.41 -13.77 -13.07
N MET A 174 34.31 -13.89 -11.74
CA MET A 174 33.23 -14.69 -11.16
C MET A 174 31.83 -14.14 -11.44
N LEU A 175 31.66 -12.83 -11.50
CA LEU A 175 30.36 -12.24 -11.85
C LEU A 175 29.94 -12.60 -13.28
N ASP A 176 30.90 -12.59 -14.21
CA ASP A 176 30.67 -12.99 -15.60
C ASP A 176 30.37 -14.48 -15.70
N ARG A 177 31.04 -15.31 -14.92
CA ARG A 177 30.73 -16.74 -14.81
C ARG A 177 29.30 -16.97 -14.33
N LEU A 178 28.81 -16.20 -13.35
CA LEU A 178 27.42 -16.28 -12.89
C LEU A 178 26.41 -15.79 -13.95
N ASN A 179 26.75 -14.73 -14.71
CA ASN A 179 25.92 -14.27 -15.82
C ASN A 179 25.81 -15.33 -16.93
N ILE A 180 26.93 -15.96 -17.30
CA ILE A 180 26.98 -17.08 -18.26
C ILE A 180 26.10 -18.23 -17.75
N SER A 181 26.23 -18.58 -16.47
CA SER A 181 25.47 -19.66 -15.85
C SER A 181 23.96 -19.43 -15.90
N THR A 182 23.52 -18.19 -15.67
CA THR A 182 22.11 -17.79 -15.73
C THR A 182 21.56 -17.97 -17.14
N TYR A 183 22.33 -17.58 -18.17
CA TYR A 183 21.90 -17.76 -19.55
C TYR A 183 21.80 -19.24 -19.93
N ILE A 184 22.78 -20.08 -19.55
CA ILE A 184 22.73 -21.52 -19.83
C ILE A 184 21.50 -22.16 -19.18
N VAL A 185 21.24 -21.84 -17.91
CA VAL A 185 20.09 -22.35 -17.16
C VAL A 185 18.75 -21.99 -17.82
N TRP A 186 18.64 -20.79 -18.41
CA TRP A 186 17.39 -20.34 -19.01
C TRP A 186 17.17 -20.82 -20.45
N ASN A 187 18.24 -21.01 -21.21
CA ASN A 187 18.14 -21.24 -22.65
C ASN A 187 18.56 -22.65 -23.09
N SER A 188 19.22 -23.43 -22.22
CA SER A 188 19.56 -24.82 -22.55
C SER A 188 18.34 -25.72 -22.38
N ASN A 189 18.12 -26.61 -23.35
CA ASN A 189 17.15 -27.71 -23.23
C ASN A 189 17.81 -29.00 -22.69
N ASN A 190 19.11 -28.97 -22.39
CA ASN A 190 19.86 -30.12 -21.91
C ASN A 190 19.88 -30.15 -20.38
N GLN A 191 19.03 -30.97 -19.77
CA GLN A 191 18.91 -31.06 -18.31
C GLN A 191 20.25 -31.41 -17.62
N GLN A 192 21.09 -32.23 -18.25
CA GLN A 192 22.40 -32.58 -17.68
C GLN A 192 23.33 -31.37 -17.60
N GLN A 193 23.29 -30.47 -18.60
CA GLN A 193 24.04 -29.22 -18.55
C GLN A 193 23.50 -28.29 -17.47
N ILE A 194 22.18 -28.16 -17.37
CA ILE A 194 21.53 -27.32 -16.35
C ILE A 194 21.91 -27.79 -14.94
N ASP A 195 21.79 -29.10 -14.67
CA ASP A 195 22.12 -29.68 -13.36
C ASP A 195 23.60 -29.51 -13.04
N ALA A 196 24.48 -29.73 -14.02
CA ALA A 196 25.92 -29.51 -13.87
C ALA A 196 26.22 -28.04 -13.51
N VAL A 197 25.64 -27.08 -14.24
CA VAL A 197 25.78 -25.64 -13.93
C VAL A 197 25.32 -25.34 -12.51
N TYR A 198 24.16 -25.86 -12.09
CA TYR A 198 23.67 -25.66 -10.72
C TYR A 198 24.59 -26.26 -9.65
N ASP A 199 25.13 -27.45 -9.86
CA ASP A 199 26.09 -28.06 -8.92
C ASP A 199 27.33 -27.16 -8.77
N LYS A 200 27.78 -26.52 -9.86
CA LYS A 200 28.90 -25.58 -9.78
C LYS A 200 28.55 -24.25 -9.11
N ILE A 201 27.35 -23.71 -9.34
CA ILE A 201 26.85 -22.52 -8.63
C ILE A 201 26.73 -22.83 -7.13
N MET A 202 26.32 -24.05 -6.77
CA MET A 202 26.25 -24.53 -5.40
C MET A 202 27.63 -24.54 -4.71
N ASP A 203 28.69 -24.95 -5.43
CA ASP A 203 30.07 -24.82 -4.95
C ASP A 203 30.46 -23.35 -4.70
N ILE A 204 30.09 -22.44 -5.61
CA ILE A 204 30.37 -21.01 -5.49
C ILE A 204 29.66 -20.42 -4.26
N ALA A 205 28.37 -20.70 -4.12
CA ALA A 205 27.55 -20.19 -3.04
C ALA A 205 27.96 -20.71 -1.65
N SER A 206 28.52 -21.93 -1.59
CA SER A 206 28.99 -22.56 -0.34
C SER A 206 30.46 -22.29 -0.01
N SER A 207 31.23 -21.76 -0.96
CA SER A 207 32.66 -21.53 -0.82
C SER A 207 32.96 -20.43 0.20
N ARG A 208 34.03 -20.63 0.98
CA ARG A 208 34.57 -19.61 1.89
C ARG A 208 35.49 -18.62 1.19
N TYR A 209 35.84 -18.85 -0.08
CA TYR A 209 36.82 -18.07 -0.83
C TYR A 209 36.22 -16.87 -1.58
N TYR A 210 34.91 -16.88 -1.84
CA TYR A 210 34.23 -15.79 -2.53
C TYR A 210 33.64 -14.80 -1.54
N ASP A 211 33.54 -13.53 -1.94
CA ASP A 211 32.87 -12.51 -1.14
C ASP A 211 31.35 -12.75 -1.08
N ASN A 212 30.69 -12.12 -0.10
CA ASN A 212 29.27 -12.33 0.16
C ASN A 212 28.38 -11.89 -1.00
N LYS A 213 28.81 -10.93 -1.83
CA LYS A 213 28.05 -10.45 -2.99
C LYS A 213 28.01 -11.52 -4.08
N ILE A 214 29.14 -12.15 -4.38
CA ILE A 214 29.22 -13.28 -5.32
C ILE A 214 28.40 -14.47 -4.81
N LYS A 215 28.49 -14.79 -3.50
CA LYS A 215 27.66 -15.84 -2.89
C LYS A 215 26.17 -15.54 -2.99
N ALA A 216 25.75 -14.31 -2.70
CA ALA A 216 24.35 -13.90 -2.78
C ALA A 216 23.80 -14.04 -4.22
N ASN A 217 24.54 -13.56 -5.22
CA ASN A 217 24.16 -13.73 -6.62
C ASN A 217 24.04 -15.21 -7.02
N ALA A 218 24.95 -16.07 -6.53
CA ALA A 218 24.88 -17.50 -6.77
C ALA A 218 23.64 -18.15 -6.11
N ILE A 219 23.31 -17.74 -4.87
CA ILE A 219 22.11 -18.17 -4.16
C ILE A 219 20.84 -17.77 -4.91
N ASP A 220 20.77 -16.54 -5.42
CA ASP A 220 19.61 -16.05 -6.19
C ASP A 220 19.36 -16.89 -7.45
N ILE A 221 20.42 -17.33 -8.14
CA ILE A 221 20.29 -18.20 -9.32
C ILE A 221 19.76 -19.59 -8.91
N LEU A 222 20.25 -20.15 -7.80
CA LEU A 222 19.77 -21.44 -7.27
C LEU A 222 18.31 -21.38 -6.81
N MET A 223 17.88 -20.26 -6.21
CA MET A 223 16.50 -20.07 -5.76
C MET A 223 15.49 -20.02 -6.92
N ARG A 224 15.95 -19.67 -8.13
CA ARG A 224 15.13 -19.66 -9.37
C ARG A 224 15.11 -21.01 -10.08
N SER A 225 15.73 -22.05 -9.50
CA SER A 225 15.72 -23.38 -10.08
C SER A 225 14.33 -24.01 -10.07
N ASN A 226 13.99 -24.76 -11.11
CA ASN A 226 12.82 -25.63 -11.12
C ASN A 226 13.04 -26.94 -10.35
N ASN A 227 14.24 -27.17 -9.80
CA ASN A 227 14.58 -28.36 -9.05
C ASN A 227 14.60 -28.08 -7.55
N LYS A 228 13.70 -28.75 -6.83
CA LYS A 228 13.50 -28.60 -5.38
C LYS A 228 14.79 -28.74 -4.56
N LYS A 229 15.73 -29.61 -4.98
CA LYS A 229 17.03 -29.81 -4.30
C LYS A 229 17.81 -28.49 -4.21
N TYR A 230 17.92 -27.73 -5.30
CA TYR A 230 18.69 -26.49 -5.35
C TYR A 230 17.98 -25.35 -4.61
N ILE A 231 16.65 -25.30 -4.67
CA ILE A 231 15.85 -24.36 -3.87
C ILE A 231 16.05 -24.59 -2.36
N ASP A 232 15.98 -25.85 -1.90
CA ASP A 232 16.10 -26.13 -0.47
C ASP A 232 17.53 -25.87 0.04
N ASN A 233 18.55 -26.21 -0.76
CA ASN A 233 19.95 -25.91 -0.43
C ASN A 233 20.24 -24.40 -0.42
N SER A 234 19.70 -23.64 -1.38
CA SER A 234 19.90 -22.19 -1.43
C SER A 234 19.31 -21.46 -0.23
N LYS A 235 18.17 -21.92 0.31
CA LYS A 235 17.62 -21.40 1.58
C LYS A 235 18.58 -21.60 2.75
N ILE A 236 19.19 -22.78 2.86
CA ILE A 236 20.18 -23.08 3.91
C ILE A 236 21.43 -22.18 3.75
N LEU A 237 21.90 -22.00 2.53
CA LEU A 237 23.03 -21.11 2.24
C LEU A 237 22.72 -19.65 2.54
N LEU A 238 21.51 -19.18 2.23
CA LEU A 238 21.09 -17.83 2.52
C LEU A 238 21.08 -17.56 4.02
N GLU A 239 20.57 -18.49 4.82
CA GLU A 239 20.63 -18.40 6.28
C GLU A 239 22.07 -18.40 6.81
N ARG A 240 22.96 -19.21 6.23
CA ARG A 240 24.39 -19.18 6.59
C ARG A 240 25.03 -17.85 6.23
N LEU A 241 24.76 -17.32 5.04
CA LEU A 241 25.30 -16.04 4.58
C LEU A 241 24.86 -14.89 5.50
N ARG A 242 23.59 -14.90 5.91
CA ARG A 242 23.04 -13.95 6.90
C ARG A 242 23.77 -14.03 8.24
N GLN A 243 24.13 -15.23 8.69
CA GLN A 243 24.93 -15.40 9.91
C GLN A 243 26.36 -14.90 9.74
N GLU A 244 26.99 -15.15 8.59
CA GLU A 244 28.34 -14.67 8.27
C GLU A 244 28.42 -13.13 8.24
N GLU A 245 27.45 -12.46 7.63
CA GLU A 245 27.38 -10.98 7.61
C GLU A 245 27.18 -10.40 9.01
N ARG A 246 26.29 -10.98 9.81
CA ARG A 246 26.09 -10.58 11.22
C ARG A 246 27.38 -10.66 12.04
N ILE A 247 28.24 -11.64 11.76
CA ILE A 247 29.53 -11.83 12.46
C ILE A 247 30.61 -10.86 11.92
N GLN A 248 30.64 -10.60 10.62
CA GLN A 248 31.61 -9.69 10.01
C GLN A 248 31.37 -8.23 10.40
N ASP A 249 30.11 -7.80 10.48
CA ASP A 249 29.75 -6.40 10.79
C ASP A 249 29.91 -6.04 12.28
N THR A 250 29.89 -7.03 13.18
CA THR A 250 29.95 -6.77 14.62
C THR A 250 31.36 -6.80 15.21
N ASN A 251 32.28 -7.64 14.69
CA ASN A 251 33.53 -7.93 15.40
C ASN A 251 34.82 -7.54 14.69
N ASN A 252 34.88 -7.46 13.35
CA ASN A 252 36.17 -7.25 12.67
C ASN A 252 36.56 -5.78 12.51
N ASN A 253 35.63 -4.88 12.18
CA ASN A 253 35.96 -3.47 11.93
C ASN A 253 36.29 -2.69 13.21
N VAL A 254 35.48 -2.82 14.26
CA VAL A 254 35.72 -2.16 15.54
C VAL A 254 36.99 -2.68 16.21
N HIS A 255 37.22 -4.00 16.19
CA HIS A 255 38.37 -4.59 16.85
C HIS A 255 39.70 -4.30 16.14
N GLN A 256 39.71 -4.21 14.80
CA GLN A 256 40.88 -3.78 14.02
C GLN A 256 41.17 -2.29 14.21
N ILE A 257 40.15 -1.43 14.22
CA ILE A 257 40.32 0.01 14.49
C ILE A 257 40.84 0.24 15.91
N ARG A 258 40.28 -0.45 16.93
CA ARG A 258 40.78 -0.40 18.31
C ARG A 258 42.22 -0.88 18.43
N SER A 259 42.58 -1.98 17.76
CA SER A 259 43.97 -2.47 17.73
C SER A 259 44.92 -1.42 17.13
N ARG A 260 44.51 -0.75 16.06
CA ARG A 260 45.29 0.32 15.41
C ARG A 260 45.43 1.56 16.29
N ILE A 261 44.36 1.99 16.96
CA ILE A 261 44.39 3.07 17.95
C ILE A 261 45.36 2.74 19.10
N ASN A 262 45.32 1.50 19.61
CA ASN A 262 46.21 1.08 20.69
C ASN A 262 47.69 1.04 20.27
N ASN A 263 47.98 0.61 19.04
CA ASN A 263 49.34 0.65 18.50
C ASN A 263 49.86 2.08 18.33
N LEU A 264 49.03 3.01 17.82
CA LEU A 264 49.39 4.42 17.69
C LEU A 264 49.62 5.08 19.06
N LYS A 265 48.76 4.80 20.06
CA LYS A 265 48.97 5.25 21.44
C LYS A 265 50.31 4.77 22.02
N LYS A 266 50.70 3.52 21.71
CA LYS A 266 51.99 2.97 22.13
C LYS A 266 53.16 3.69 21.44
N GLN A 267 53.05 3.99 20.15
CA GLN A 267 54.07 4.76 19.42
C GLN A 267 54.23 6.18 19.98
N VAL A 268 53.11 6.86 20.27
CA VAL A 268 53.10 8.18 20.92
C VAL A 268 53.76 8.10 22.30
N LYS A 269 53.39 7.14 23.13
CA LYS A 269 54.02 6.95 24.45
C LYS A 269 55.53 6.73 24.35
N ASN A 270 55.96 5.88 23.42
CA ASN A 270 57.38 5.62 23.21
C ASN A 270 58.12 6.87 22.68
N SER A 271 57.46 7.72 21.88
CA SER A 271 58.07 8.99 21.43
C SER A 271 58.27 10.00 22.57
N PHE A 272 57.44 9.96 23.61
CA PHE A 272 57.62 10.78 24.81
C PHE A 272 58.78 10.33 25.71
N GLU A 273 59.19 9.05 25.61
CA GLU A 273 60.28 8.50 26.45
C GLU A 273 61.67 8.68 25.81
N VAL A 274 61.75 9.04 24.52
CA VAL A 274 63.01 8.99 23.74
C VAL A 274 63.50 10.37 23.25
N PHE A 275 62.65 11.40 23.22
CA PHE A 275 63.02 12.71 22.64
C PHE A 275 62.78 13.87 23.61
N ASP A 276 63.86 14.59 23.94
CA ASP A 276 63.82 15.89 24.62
C ASP A 276 63.39 16.99 23.63
N ASP A 277 62.29 17.68 23.96
CA ASP A 277 61.72 18.93 23.43
C ASP A 277 61.57 19.17 21.91
N TYR A 278 62.18 18.37 21.02
CA TYR A 278 62.39 18.77 19.62
C TYR A 278 61.49 18.13 18.57
N ASP A 279 60.42 17.42 18.93
CA ASP A 279 59.48 16.92 17.90
C ASP A 279 58.00 17.02 18.31
N ILE A 280 57.64 18.19 18.83
CA ILE A 280 56.26 18.60 19.10
C ILE A 280 55.38 18.45 17.84
N GLU A 281 55.96 18.64 16.66
CA GLU A 281 55.26 18.53 15.38
C GLU A 281 54.83 17.09 15.08
N LEU A 282 55.74 16.11 15.21
CA LEU A 282 55.40 14.69 15.04
C LEU A 282 54.37 14.20 16.08
N GLN A 283 54.47 14.67 17.34
CA GLN A 283 53.50 14.35 18.39
C GLN A 283 52.09 14.83 18.04
N ASN A 284 51.97 16.06 17.54
CA ASN A 284 50.70 16.64 17.12
C ASN A 284 50.09 15.86 15.95
N VAL A 285 50.89 15.45 14.97
CA VAL A 285 50.44 14.64 13.82
C VAL A 285 49.89 13.28 14.29
N LEU A 286 50.57 12.60 15.22
CA LEU A 286 50.11 11.31 15.74
C LEU A 286 48.84 11.45 16.59
N LEU A 287 48.72 12.50 17.40
CA LEU A 287 47.52 12.79 18.20
C LEU A 287 46.32 13.10 17.30
N GLU A 288 46.52 13.83 16.21
CA GLU A 288 45.48 14.12 15.22
C GLU A 288 45.01 12.84 14.51
N GLN A 289 45.93 11.94 14.14
CA GLN A 289 45.57 10.64 13.58
C GLN A 289 44.74 9.79 14.56
N ILE A 290 45.10 9.77 15.86
CA ILE A 290 44.31 9.08 16.89
C ILE A 290 42.91 9.68 16.97
N ARG A 291 42.79 11.01 17.00
CA ARG A 291 41.50 11.72 17.08
C ARG A 291 40.61 11.40 15.88
N ASN A 292 41.16 11.41 14.67
CA ASN A 292 40.44 11.09 13.44
C ASN A 292 39.96 9.63 13.42
N LEU A 293 40.77 8.68 13.90
CA LEU A 293 40.37 7.28 14.03
C LEU A 293 39.29 7.06 15.09
N GLN A 294 39.31 7.81 16.20
CA GLN A 294 38.24 7.77 17.22
C GLN A 294 36.93 8.37 16.71
N ILE A 295 36.99 9.47 15.95
CA ILE A 295 35.81 10.03 15.27
C ILE A 295 35.24 9.01 14.28
N TYR A 296 36.10 8.31 13.53
CA TYR A 296 35.69 7.25 12.62
C TYR A 296 35.08 6.05 13.33
N GLU A 297 35.66 5.58 14.44
CA GLU A 297 35.08 4.53 15.31
C GLU A 297 33.70 4.93 15.82
N ASN A 298 33.56 6.17 16.35
CA ASN A 298 32.28 6.68 16.84
C ASN A 298 31.25 6.86 15.71
N ASN A 299 31.68 7.23 14.52
CA ASN A 299 30.80 7.30 13.35
C ASN A 299 30.40 5.93 12.84
N ILE A 300 31.24 4.90 12.94
CA ILE A 300 30.86 3.52 12.66
C ILE A 300 29.83 3.07 13.70
N ILE A 301 30.06 3.30 14.99
CA ILE A 301 29.11 2.96 16.07
C ILE A 301 27.78 3.70 15.91
N ARG A 302 27.80 4.99 15.49
CA ARG A 302 26.58 5.76 15.21
C ARG A 302 25.88 5.34 13.92
N ASN A 303 26.62 5.03 12.85
CA ASN A 303 26.03 4.52 11.61
C ASN A 303 25.51 3.08 11.77
N GLN A 304 26.10 2.27 12.66
CA GLN A 304 25.53 0.98 13.10
C GLN A 304 24.14 1.17 13.75
N ASN A 305 23.89 2.32 14.37
CA ASN A 305 22.58 2.69 14.91
C ASN A 305 21.65 3.39 13.90
N GLN A 306 22.11 3.72 12.68
CA GLN A 306 21.32 4.55 11.73
C GLN A 306 21.33 4.09 10.26
N LYS A 307 22.02 3.01 9.86
CA LYS A 307 22.04 2.57 8.45
C LYS A 307 21.70 1.09 8.29
N ALA A 308 20.41 0.84 8.12
CA ALA A 308 19.88 -0.36 7.50
C ALA A 308 20.11 -0.29 5.97
N SER A 309 20.61 -1.39 5.39
CA SER A 309 20.48 -1.64 3.96
C SER A 309 19.01 -1.93 3.61
N VAL A 310 18.66 -1.91 2.33
CA VAL A 310 17.32 -2.24 1.78
C VAL A 310 16.77 -3.61 2.26
N TYR A 311 17.63 -4.47 2.82
CA TYR A 311 17.27 -5.77 3.38
C TYR A 311 17.21 -5.83 4.92
N ASN A 312 17.64 -4.77 5.61
CA ASN A 312 17.65 -4.66 7.08
C ASN A 312 16.60 -3.66 7.59
N ASP A 313 15.55 -3.38 6.82
CA ASP A 313 14.38 -2.67 7.37
C ASP A 313 13.65 -3.60 8.36
N THR A 314 14.25 -3.70 9.55
CA THR A 314 13.76 -4.42 10.72
C THR A 314 12.53 -3.77 11.33
N GLN A 315 11.95 -2.74 10.70
CA GLN A 315 10.81 -2.06 11.31
C GLN A 315 9.53 -2.86 11.33
N ASN A 316 9.32 -3.92 10.52
CA ASN A 316 8.16 -4.82 10.71
C ASN A 316 8.24 -6.23 10.08
N VAL A 317 9.23 -6.55 9.24
CA VAL A 317 9.15 -7.77 8.38
C VAL A 317 9.63 -9.06 9.08
N HIS A 318 10.19 -8.98 10.29
CA HIS A 318 10.64 -10.16 11.04
C HIS A 318 9.91 -10.43 12.36
N ASN A 319 8.96 -9.59 12.76
CA ASN A 319 8.02 -9.99 13.81
C ASN A 319 6.96 -10.89 13.15
N HIS A 320 7.15 -12.20 13.25
CA HIS A 320 6.21 -13.19 12.73
C HIS A 320 4.77 -12.89 13.17
N GLU A 321 4.57 -12.37 14.37
CA GLU A 321 3.24 -12.03 14.89
C GLU A 321 2.61 -10.84 14.16
N ILE A 322 3.38 -9.79 13.86
CA ILE A 322 2.89 -8.64 13.09
C ILE A 322 2.56 -9.07 11.67
N ASN A 323 3.43 -9.83 11.02
CA ASN A 323 3.17 -10.35 9.68
C ASN A 323 1.91 -11.23 9.63
N GLU A 324 1.73 -12.09 10.64
CA GLU A 324 0.53 -12.92 10.79
C GLU A 324 -0.72 -12.06 11.00
N ASN A 325 -0.63 -11.00 11.79
CA ASN A 325 -1.74 -10.07 12.00
C ASN A 325 -2.11 -9.32 10.71
N VAL A 326 -1.11 -8.81 9.98
CA VAL A 326 -1.31 -8.17 8.68
C VAL A 326 -1.96 -9.14 7.69
N LEU A 327 -1.56 -10.41 7.67
CA LEU A 327 -2.18 -11.46 6.84
C LEU A 327 -3.63 -11.75 7.25
N ASN A 328 -3.92 -11.78 8.55
CA ASN A 328 -5.27 -11.98 9.06
C ASN A 328 -6.19 -10.81 8.67
N ILE A 329 -5.68 -9.57 8.76
CA ILE A 329 -6.41 -8.37 8.33
C ILE A 329 -6.62 -8.37 6.83
N ALA A 330 -5.61 -8.69 6.03
CA ALA A 330 -5.75 -8.85 4.59
C ALA A 330 -6.87 -9.84 4.25
N SER A 331 -6.89 -10.99 4.94
CA SER A 331 -7.93 -12.01 4.75
C SER A 331 -9.33 -11.49 5.13
N SER A 332 -9.45 -10.77 6.25
CA SER A 332 -10.70 -10.14 6.67
C SER A 332 -11.19 -9.06 5.71
N ILE A 333 -10.28 -8.24 5.16
CA ILE A 333 -10.58 -7.22 4.14
C ILE A 333 -11.16 -7.87 2.89
N VAL A 334 -10.54 -8.96 2.41
CA VAL A 334 -10.99 -9.64 1.19
C VAL A 334 -12.32 -10.36 1.38
N ASN A 335 -12.51 -10.98 2.54
CA ASN A 335 -13.75 -11.69 2.88
C ASN A 335 -14.92 -10.74 3.18
N ASN A 336 -14.64 -9.50 3.56
CA ASN A 336 -15.67 -8.49 3.70
C ASN A 336 -16.19 -8.09 2.30
N ASN A 337 -17.52 -8.19 2.15
CA ASN A 337 -18.27 -7.99 0.89
C ASN A 337 -18.34 -6.51 0.45
N SER A 338 -17.28 -5.72 0.63
CA SER A 338 -17.19 -4.42 -0.03
C SER A 338 -17.18 -4.63 -1.55
N LYS A 339 -18.00 -3.86 -2.26
CA LYS A 339 -18.04 -3.86 -3.73
C LYS A 339 -16.63 -3.56 -4.24
N THR A 340 -16.14 -4.41 -5.15
CA THR A 340 -14.92 -4.14 -5.90
C THR A 340 -15.18 -2.97 -6.84
N LEU A 341 -14.38 -1.92 -6.76
CA LEU A 341 -14.31 -0.90 -7.81
C LEU A 341 -13.32 -1.41 -8.85
N SER A 342 -13.77 -1.50 -10.11
CA SER A 342 -12.99 -2.11 -11.19
C SER A 342 -11.91 -1.19 -11.78
N ASP A 343 -11.91 0.11 -11.47
CA ASP A 343 -11.19 1.07 -12.31
C ASP A 343 -10.11 1.81 -11.52
N ILE A 344 -8.88 1.30 -11.62
CA ILE A 344 -7.67 1.96 -11.12
C ILE A 344 -7.49 3.37 -11.71
N PHE A 345 -8.05 3.66 -12.89
CA PHE A 345 -8.00 5.02 -13.47
C PHE A 345 -8.66 6.08 -12.59
N ILE A 346 -9.63 5.70 -11.75
CA ILE A 346 -10.30 6.64 -10.84
C ILE A 346 -9.35 7.11 -9.72
N ILE A 347 -8.35 6.30 -9.34
CA ILE A 347 -7.49 6.66 -8.19
C ILE A 347 -6.49 7.75 -8.52
N GLU A 348 -6.06 7.88 -9.77
CA GLU A 348 -5.02 8.84 -10.14
C GLU A 348 -5.49 10.29 -9.97
N ASP A 349 -6.72 10.57 -10.40
CA ASP A 349 -7.34 11.89 -10.25
C ASP A 349 -7.60 12.22 -8.77
N GLU A 350 -7.99 11.21 -7.98
CA GLU A 350 -8.15 11.40 -6.53
C GLU A 350 -6.80 11.67 -5.84
N LEU A 351 -5.73 10.96 -6.22
CA LEU A 351 -4.38 11.20 -5.71
C LEU A 351 -3.90 12.61 -6.07
N LYS A 352 -4.04 13.05 -7.33
CA LYS A 352 -3.71 14.43 -7.75
C LYS A 352 -4.48 15.47 -6.94
N LYS A 353 -5.75 15.19 -6.62
CA LYS A 353 -6.62 16.11 -5.90
C LYS A 353 -6.30 16.20 -4.41
N TYR A 354 -6.02 15.08 -3.75
CA TYR A 354 -5.95 15.00 -2.29
C TYR A 354 -4.54 14.80 -1.73
N TYR A 355 -3.56 14.41 -2.54
CA TYR A 355 -2.16 14.26 -2.15
C TYR A 355 -1.31 15.38 -2.76
N PRO A 356 -0.98 16.46 -2.00
CA PRO A 356 -0.33 17.66 -2.56
C PRO A 356 1.06 17.41 -3.16
N GLU A 357 1.75 16.36 -2.73
CA GLU A 357 3.08 16.00 -3.23
C GLU A 357 3.03 15.03 -4.43
N TYR A 358 1.85 14.79 -5.01
CA TYR A 358 1.68 13.82 -6.10
C TYR A 358 2.63 14.08 -7.27
N GLU A 359 2.69 15.31 -7.81
CA GLU A 359 3.55 15.62 -8.97
C GLU A 359 5.04 15.34 -8.68
N LYS A 360 5.49 15.60 -7.45
CA LYS A 360 6.86 15.37 -7.01
C LYS A 360 7.17 13.87 -6.85
N HIS A 361 6.18 13.06 -6.46
CA HIS A 361 6.33 11.63 -6.16
C HIS A 361 5.71 10.72 -7.22
N GLN A 362 5.32 11.28 -8.38
CA GLN A 362 4.53 10.60 -9.39
C GLN A 362 5.21 9.32 -9.88
N VAL A 363 6.51 9.37 -10.18
CA VAL A 363 7.25 8.24 -10.74
C VAL A 363 7.31 7.04 -9.76
N GLU A 364 7.53 7.30 -8.48
CA GLU A 364 7.56 6.29 -7.42
C GLU A 364 6.17 5.70 -7.18
N ILE A 365 5.13 6.55 -7.14
CA ILE A 365 3.73 6.12 -6.99
C ILE A 365 3.32 5.23 -8.18
N GLU A 366 3.63 5.63 -9.42
CA GLU A 366 3.36 4.85 -10.63
C GLU A 366 4.07 3.50 -10.62
N ARG A 367 5.32 3.43 -10.11
CA ARG A 367 6.04 2.16 -9.94
C ARG A 367 5.36 1.25 -8.93
N SER A 368 4.93 1.80 -7.79
CA SER A 368 4.20 1.05 -6.77
C SER A 368 2.87 0.53 -7.30
N LEU A 369 2.10 1.36 -8.01
CA LEU A 369 0.84 0.96 -8.65
C LEU A 369 1.05 -0.11 -9.72
N ASN A 370 2.05 0.07 -10.59
CA ASN A 370 2.39 -0.95 -11.60
C ASN A 370 2.81 -2.27 -10.96
N ARG A 371 3.51 -2.22 -9.83
CA ARG A 371 3.82 -3.42 -9.09
C ARG A 371 2.59 -4.06 -8.48
N ILE A 372 1.71 -3.30 -7.82
CA ILE A 372 0.45 -3.80 -7.26
C ILE A 372 -0.37 -4.54 -8.34
N LYS A 373 -0.44 -3.99 -9.56
CA LYS A 373 -1.13 -4.61 -10.70
C LYS A 373 -0.49 -5.92 -11.17
N ASN A 374 0.84 -5.96 -11.25
CA ASN A 374 1.56 -7.03 -11.93
C ASN A 374 2.13 -8.10 -10.97
N ASP A 375 2.14 -7.85 -9.67
CA ASP A 375 2.68 -8.79 -8.68
C ASP A 375 1.72 -9.99 -8.52
N SER A 376 2.17 -11.15 -8.97
CA SER A 376 1.42 -12.41 -8.93
C SER A 376 1.63 -13.19 -7.63
N SER A 377 2.40 -12.63 -6.68
CA SER A 377 2.64 -13.26 -5.38
C SER A 377 1.32 -13.47 -4.65
N LYS A 378 1.10 -14.71 -4.20
CA LYS A 378 -0.08 -15.10 -3.44
C LYS A 378 0.28 -15.23 -1.97
N PHE A 379 -0.56 -14.63 -1.13
CA PHE A 379 -0.55 -14.80 0.31
C PHE A 379 -1.47 -15.96 0.72
N ARG A 380 -1.83 -16.02 2.01
CA ARG A 380 -2.82 -16.95 2.54
C ARG A 380 -4.13 -16.85 1.72
N ASP A 381 -4.75 -18.01 1.50
CA ASP A 381 -6.03 -18.15 0.78
C ASP A 381 -6.02 -17.63 -0.67
N GLY A 382 -4.83 -17.51 -1.28
CA GLY A 382 -4.68 -17.09 -2.68
C GLY A 382 -4.84 -15.59 -2.91
N ILE A 383 -4.85 -14.79 -1.84
CA ILE A 383 -4.98 -13.34 -1.88
C ILE A 383 -3.73 -12.72 -2.53
N THR A 384 -3.92 -11.77 -3.45
CA THR A 384 -2.86 -10.98 -4.06
C THR A 384 -2.91 -9.53 -3.57
N ILE A 385 -1.82 -8.78 -3.76
CA ILE A 385 -1.78 -7.35 -3.41
C ILE A 385 -2.82 -6.56 -4.20
N SER A 386 -3.05 -6.89 -5.48
CA SER A 386 -4.08 -6.27 -6.30
C SER A 386 -5.47 -6.38 -5.68
N ILE A 387 -5.86 -7.57 -5.22
CA ILE A 387 -7.16 -7.79 -4.57
C ILE A 387 -7.27 -6.95 -3.28
N ILE A 388 -6.19 -6.89 -2.48
CA ILE A 388 -6.16 -6.08 -1.25
C ILE A 388 -6.31 -4.60 -1.59
N PHE A 389 -5.60 -4.13 -2.61
CA PHE A 389 -5.66 -2.74 -3.07
C PHE A 389 -7.09 -2.36 -3.48
N ASP A 390 -7.74 -3.15 -4.35
CA ASP A 390 -9.10 -2.89 -4.81
C ASP A 390 -10.10 -2.81 -3.65
N LYS A 391 -9.96 -3.70 -2.65
CA LYS A 391 -10.80 -3.70 -1.46
C LYS A 391 -10.57 -2.47 -0.59
N ILE A 392 -9.32 -2.02 -0.45
CA ILE A 392 -8.99 -0.80 0.27
C ILE A 392 -9.56 0.42 -0.45
N ILE A 393 -9.47 0.51 -1.77
CA ILE A 393 -10.11 1.60 -2.53
C ILE A 393 -11.63 1.60 -2.31
N GLY A 394 -12.25 0.43 -2.26
CA GLY A 394 -13.66 0.27 -1.90
C GLY A 394 -13.99 0.80 -0.50
N ILE A 395 -13.13 0.53 0.49
CA ILE A 395 -13.26 1.07 1.86
C ILE A 395 -13.13 2.59 1.86
N ILE A 396 -12.07 3.13 1.24
CA ILE A 396 -11.81 4.57 1.16
C ILE A 396 -12.97 5.32 0.52
N SER A 397 -13.52 4.76 -0.56
CA SER A 397 -14.62 5.38 -1.31
C SER A 397 -15.91 5.52 -0.50
N ASN A 398 -16.14 4.64 0.48
CA ASN A 398 -17.32 4.66 1.34
C ASN A 398 -17.07 5.32 2.71
N SER A 399 -15.83 5.70 3.01
CA SER A 399 -15.47 6.32 4.28
C SER A 399 -15.86 7.80 4.32
N LYS A 400 -16.28 8.27 5.50
CA LYS A 400 -16.47 9.72 5.74
C LYS A 400 -15.13 10.49 5.75
N TYR A 401 -14.00 9.79 5.85
CA TYR A 401 -12.64 10.34 5.82
C TYR A 401 -11.91 10.13 4.49
N LYS A 402 -12.67 9.89 3.40
CA LYS A 402 -12.13 9.62 2.07
C LYS A 402 -10.91 10.48 1.70
N SER A 403 -10.99 11.80 1.85
CA SER A 403 -9.88 12.71 1.47
C SER A 403 -8.59 12.45 2.25
N GLU A 404 -8.67 12.21 3.55
CA GLU A 404 -7.47 11.95 4.37
C GLU A 404 -6.91 10.56 4.09
N MET A 405 -7.78 9.55 3.86
CA MET A 405 -7.33 8.23 3.47
C MET A 405 -6.66 8.21 2.09
N ILE A 406 -7.15 8.98 1.10
CA ILE A 406 -6.49 9.12 -0.21
C ILE A 406 -5.13 9.80 -0.06
N LYS A 407 -5.05 10.86 0.75
CA LYS A 407 -3.77 11.51 1.03
C LYS A 407 -2.76 10.51 1.64
N ARG A 408 -3.19 9.73 2.64
CA ARG A 408 -2.36 8.68 3.26
C ARG A 408 -2.02 7.55 2.27
N LEU A 409 -2.92 7.20 1.37
CA LEU A 409 -2.64 6.26 0.27
C LEU A 409 -1.48 6.76 -0.60
N GLY A 410 -1.46 8.05 -0.94
CA GLY A 410 -0.36 8.67 -1.68
C GLY A 410 0.99 8.57 -0.94
N GLU A 411 0.99 8.86 0.36
CA GLU A 411 2.17 8.72 1.23
C GLU A 411 2.69 7.28 1.26
N GLU A 412 1.80 6.30 1.51
CA GLU A 412 2.18 4.88 1.59
C GLU A 412 2.62 4.32 0.21
N LEU A 413 1.99 4.74 -0.90
CA LEU A 413 2.40 4.36 -2.26
C LEU A 413 3.80 4.85 -2.61
N TYR A 414 4.15 6.08 -2.20
CA TYR A 414 5.49 6.62 -2.33
C TYR A 414 6.49 5.82 -1.47
N GLU A 415 6.19 5.62 -0.19
CA GLU A 415 7.10 4.93 0.75
C GLU A 415 7.29 3.45 0.45
N MET A 416 6.32 2.78 -0.18
CA MET A 416 6.43 1.35 -0.51
C MET A 416 7.26 1.07 -1.78
N ASN A 417 7.68 2.10 -2.52
CA ASN A 417 8.50 1.90 -3.71
C ASN A 417 9.82 1.18 -3.38
N GLY A 418 10.05 0.05 -4.03
CA GLY A 418 11.25 -0.79 -3.81
C GLY A 418 11.15 -1.81 -2.68
N LEU A 419 10.02 -1.91 -1.96
CA LEU A 419 9.84 -2.89 -0.88
C LEU A 419 9.58 -4.32 -1.40
N CYS A 420 9.35 -5.31 -0.54
CA CYS A 420 8.90 -6.65 -0.95
C CYS A 420 7.36 -6.72 -1.00
N SER A 421 6.79 -7.80 -1.54
CA SER A 421 5.34 -7.97 -1.68
C SER A 421 4.59 -7.90 -0.34
N THR A 422 5.16 -8.47 0.73
CA THR A 422 4.63 -8.33 2.09
C THR A 422 4.73 -6.89 2.61
N GLY A 423 5.79 -6.17 2.26
CA GLY A 423 5.95 -4.74 2.56
C GLY A 423 4.85 -3.89 1.92
N HIS A 424 4.54 -4.13 0.64
CA HIS A 424 3.41 -3.48 -0.04
C HIS A 424 2.08 -3.77 0.67
N MET A 425 1.80 -5.03 0.98
CA MET A 425 0.58 -5.42 1.71
C MET A 425 0.44 -4.70 3.06
N SER A 426 1.50 -4.68 3.87
CA SER A 426 1.48 -3.99 5.17
C SER A 426 1.23 -2.50 5.03
N ARG A 427 1.90 -1.85 4.07
CA ARG A 427 1.76 -0.41 3.79
C ARG A 427 0.36 -0.06 3.30
N LEU A 428 -0.23 -0.91 2.47
CA LEU A 428 -1.63 -0.74 2.04
C LEU A 428 -2.59 -0.83 3.23
N ILE A 429 -2.45 -1.85 4.09
CA ILE A 429 -3.32 -1.98 5.27
C ILE A 429 -3.20 -0.78 6.21
N ASN A 430 -2.02 -0.17 6.31
CA ASN A 430 -1.80 1.05 7.12
C ASN A 430 -2.66 2.24 6.67
N VAL A 431 -3.07 2.30 5.40
CA VAL A 431 -3.88 3.40 4.85
C VAL A 431 -5.20 3.57 5.60
N ILE A 432 -5.82 2.47 6.04
CA ILE A 432 -7.12 2.49 6.73
C ILE A 432 -6.99 2.52 8.26
N GLN A 433 -5.79 2.59 8.82
CA GLN A 433 -5.58 2.50 10.27
C GLN A 433 -5.81 3.86 10.95
N GLY A 434 -6.51 3.83 12.09
CA GLY A 434 -6.74 5.01 12.94
C GLY A 434 -7.99 5.83 12.61
N PHE A 435 -8.87 5.33 11.75
CA PHE A 435 -10.15 5.96 11.42
C PHE A 435 -11.31 5.28 12.16
N ASP A 436 -12.22 6.07 12.72
CA ASP A 436 -13.28 5.59 13.62
C ASP A 436 -14.41 4.81 12.93
N ASP A 437 -14.53 4.92 11.60
CA ASP A 437 -15.52 4.24 10.76
C ASP A 437 -15.01 2.90 10.21
N ILE A 438 -13.75 2.55 10.53
CA ILE A 438 -13.15 1.27 10.19
C ILE A 438 -13.45 0.25 11.28
N PRO A 439 -14.08 -0.90 10.96
CA PRO A 439 -14.38 -1.93 11.93
C PRO A 439 -13.14 -2.40 12.70
N ASN A 440 -13.29 -2.65 14.00
CA ASN A 440 -12.19 -3.04 14.90
C ASN A 440 -11.44 -4.30 14.46
N GLU A 441 -12.08 -5.20 13.70
CA GLU A 441 -11.49 -6.40 13.13
C GLU A 441 -10.55 -6.14 11.95
N LEU A 442 -10.63 -4.96 11.31
CA LEU A 442 -9.75 -4.53 10.23
C LEU A 442 -8.59 -3.65 10.72
N GLN A 443 -8.57 -3.35 12.02
CA GLN A 443 -7.51 -2.56 12.63
C GLN A 443 -6.33 -3.44 13.05
N ILE A 444 -5.11 -2.98 12.81
CA ILE A 444 -3.88 -3.60 13.32
C ILE A 444 -3.90 -3.49 14.83
N LYS A 445 -4.19 -4.60 15.50
CA LYS A 445 -4.10 -4.71 16.96
C LYS A 445 -2.67 -5.03 17.34
N ILE A 446 -1.99 -4.09 17.98
CA ILE A 446 -0.71 -4.39 18.63
C ILE A 446 -1.02 -5.40 19.75
N ASN A 447 -0.18 -6.44 19.89
CA ASN A 447 -0.33 -7.37 21.00
C ASN A 447 -0.26 -6.56 22.31
N PRO A 448 -1.22 -6.69 23.24
CA PRO A 448 -1.18 -5.97 24.51
C PRO A 448 0.16 -6.10 25.23
N LYS A 449 0.84 -7.25 25.11
CA LYS A 449 2.19 -7.45 25.66
C LYS A 449 3.22 -6.47 25.10
N ASP A 450 3.26 -6.31 23.78
CA ASP A 450 4.21 -5.42 23.10
C ASP A 450 3.89 -3.95 23.41
N GLU A 451 2.60 -3.59 23.45
CA GLU A 451 2.16 -2.25 23.80
C GLU A 451 2.51 -1.89 25.25
N ILE A 452 2.27 -2.81 26.20
CA ILE A 452 2.66 -2.65 27.61
C ILE A 452 4.18 -2.48 27.72
N TYR A 453 4.97 -3.28 27.00
CA TYR A 453 6.42 -3.16 27.00
C TYR A 453 6.89 -1.78 26.51
N ALA A 454 6.38 -1.35 25.34
CA ALA A 454 6.71 -0.05 24.77
C ALA A 454 6.33 1.11 25.72
N ASN A 455 5.16 1.00 26.36
CA ASN A 455 4.67 1.99 27.31
C ASN A 455 5.55 2.04 28.57
N ILE A 456 5.92 0.89 29.14
CA ILE A 456 6.84 0.82 30.29
C ILE A 456 8.19 1.44 29.93
N GLN A 457 8.77 1.07 28.79
CA GLN A 457 10.06 1.58 28.37
C GLN A 457 10.04 3.10 28.19
N SER A 458 9.04 3.63 27.49
CA SER A 458 8.86 5.07 27.26
C SER A 458 8.64 5.82 28.58
N TYR A 459 7.75 5.29 29.42
CA TYR A 459 7.41 5.88 30.72
C TYR A 459 8.63 5.95 31.65
N LEU A 460 9.30 4.81 31.89
CA LEU A 460 10.45 4.78 32.80
C LEU A 460 11.61 5.63 32.28
N SER A 461 11.88 5.62 30.98
CA SER A 461 12.93 6.47 30.39
C SER A 461 12.62 7.96 30.60
N SER A 462 11.35 8.36 30.41
CA SER A 462 10.91 9.74 30.67
C SER A 462 11.04 10.11 32.15
N GLU A 463 10.66 9.21 33.07
CA GLU A 463 10.76 9.45 34.50
C GLU A 463 12.22 9.53 34.98
N ILE A 464 13.12 8.72 34.42
CA ILE A 464 14.57 8.81 34.69
C ILE A 464 15.09 10.18 34.25
N GLN A 465 14.78 10.60 33.02
CA GLN A 465 15.21 11.90 32.47
C GLN A 465 14.72 13.11 33.27
N LYS A 466 13.52 13.02 33.87
CA LYS A 466 12.95 14.08 34.72
C LYS A 466 13.47 14.06 36.15
N SER A 467 14.21 13.02 36.56
CA SER A 467 14.70 12.90 37.92
C SER A 467 15.86 13.85 38.18
N ASP A 468 15.83 14.52 39.34
CA ASP A 468 16.96 15.33 39.83
C ASP A 468 18.27 14.53 39.95
N ASN A 469 18.16 13.20 40.11
CA ASN A 469 19.29 12.27 40.24
C ASN A 469 19.55 11.47 38.95
N TYR A 470 19.28 12.06 37.77
CA TYR A 470 19.43 11.38 36.47
C TYR A 470 20.77 10.64 36.31
N GLU A 471 21.91 11.32 36.54
CA GLU A 471 23.24 10.73 36.36
C GLU A 471 23.43 9.51 37.27
N GLN A 472 23.05 9.64 38.56
CA GLN A 472 23.16 8.56 39.52
C GLN A 472 22.24 7.37 39.18
N LEU A 473 21.02 7.61 38.70
CA LEU A 473 20.11 6.54 38.30
C LEU A 473 20.63 5.79 37.06
N MET A 474 21.25 6.50 36.12
CA MET A 474 21.88 5.89 34.95
C MET A 474 23.09 5.04 35.34
N ASP A 475 23.90 5.51 36.28
CA ASP A 475 25.01 4.73 36.84
C ASP A 475 24.49 3.49 37.58
N ASP A 476 23.51 3.67 38.47
CA ASP A 476 22.89 2.60 39.27
C ASP A 476 22.21 1.53 38.38
N MET A 477 21.72 1.90 37.19
CA MET A 477 21.13 0.97 36.22
C MET A 477 22.15 0.00 35.62
N ILE A 478 23.40 0.45 35.43
CA ILE A 478 24.48 -0.33 34.80
C ILE A 478 25.37 -0.99 35.87
N ASP A 479 25.30 -0.51 37.11
CA ASP A 479 26.13 -0.99 38.21
C ASP A 479 25.84 -2.46 38.57
N THR A 480 26.92 -3.18 38.88
CA THR A 480 26.88 -4.56 39.40
C THR A 480 26.83 -4.61 40.92
N ASN A 481 27.08 -3.48 41.60
CA ASN A 481 26.96 -3.37 43.04
C ASN A 481 25.49 -3.47 43.46
N VAL A 482 25.21 -4.44 44.34
CA VAL A 482 23.86 -4.77 44.82
C VAL A 482 23.16 -3.57 45.47
N GLU A 483 23.87 -2.73 46.24
CA GLU A 483 23.22 -1.61 46.94
C GLU A 483 22.88 -0.43 46.04
N ASN A 484 23.73 -0.14 45.05
CA ASN A 484 23.45 0.88 44.04
C ASN A 484 22.26 0.43 43.18
N LYS A 485 22.24 -0.85 42.79
CA LYS A 485 21.14 -1.44 42.05
C LYS A 485 19.81 -1.41 42.81
N LYS A 486 19.82 -1.59 44.15
CA LYS A 486 18.61 -1.45 44.97
C LYS A 486 17.97 -0.06 44.89
N ARG A 487 18.76 1.01 44.76
CA ARG A 487 18.20 2.37 44.57
C ARG A 487 17.43 2.46 43.26
N PHE A 488 18.01 1.98 42.17
CA PHE A 488 17.35 1.95 40.86
C PHE A 488 16.09 1.07 40.88
N ILE A 489 16.15 -0.12 41.49
CA ILE A 489 14.98 -1.01 41.65
C ILE A 489 13.88 -0.32 42.46
N SER A 490 14.23 0.36 43.55
CA SER A 490 13.27 1.11 44.37
C SER A 490 12.62 2.24 43.58
N PHE A 491 13.38 2.94 42.74
CA PHE A 491 12.86 3.97 41.85
C PHE A 491 11.85 3.38 40.85
N VAL A 492 12.20 2.28 40.17
CA VAL A 492 11.29 1.61 39.22
C VAL A 492 10.04 1.10 39.92
N SER A 493 10.15 0.47 41.10
CA SER A 493 9.02 0.01 41.91
C SER A 493 8.05 1.15 42.22
N ASP A 494 8.57 2.29 42.69
CA ASP A 494 7.74 3.46 43.03
C ASP A 494 6.97 4.01 41.82
N LYS A 495 7.65 4.17 40.68
CA LYS A 495 7.01 4.67 39.45
C LYS A 495 5.98 3.70 38.90
N MET A 496 6.28 2.40 38.94
CA MET A 496 5.37 1.37 38.43
C MET A 496 4.11 1.21 39.26
N LYS A 497 4.10 1.53 40.57
CA LYS A 497 2.88 1.47 41.41
C LYS A 497 1.73 2.32 40.85
N ASN A 498 2.04 3.50 40.33
CA ASN A 498 1.04 4.36 39.71
C ASN A 498 0.71 3.88 38.29
N LYS A 499 1.74 3.49 37.52
CA LYS A 499 1.55 3.06 36.14
C LYS A 499 0.69 1.79 35.99
N VAL A 500 0.81 0.85 36.92
CA VAL A 500 -0.04 -0.36 36.94
C VAL A 500 -1.52 -0.03 37.14
N LYS A 501 -1.85 1.03 37.90
CA LYS A 501 -3.25 1.47 38.04
C LYS A 501 -3.82 1.99 36.72
N GLU A 502 -3.01 2.71 35.94
CA GLU A 502 -3.36 3.13 34.58
C GLU A 502 -3.56 1.90 33.68
N PHE A 503 -2.62 0.95 33.67
CA PHE A 503 -2.77 -0.26 32.88
C PHE A 503 -4.01 -1.08 33.23
N LYS A 504 -4.37 -1.18 34.51
CA LYS A 504 -5.64 -1.82 34.89
C LYS A 504 -6.85 -1.12 34.28
N LYS A 505 -6.85 0.20 34.26
CA LYS A 505 -7.96 0.97 33.68
C LYS A 505 -8.03 0.78 32.16
N ASP A 506 -6.89 0.80 31.49
CA ASP A 506 -6.82 0.80 30.03
C ASP A 506 -7.02 -0.61 29.44
N TYR A 507 -6.57 -1.66 30.15
CA TYR A 507 -6.55 -3.03 29.63
C TYR A 507 -7.59 -3.99 30.25
N ASN A 508 -8.39 -3.60 31.26
CA ASN A 508 -9.33 -4.54 31.91
C ASN A 508 -10.39 -5.13 30.96
N ASN A 509 -10.70 -4.45 29.87
CA ASN A 509 -11.68 -4.89 28.87
C ASN A 509 -11.03 -5.70 27.74
N ILE A 510 -9.70 -5.78 27.71
CA ILE A 510 -8.92 -6.42 26.63
C ILE A 510 -8.33 -7.75 27.11
N ILE A 511 -7.76 -7.76 28.32
CA ILE A 511 -7.14 -8.93 28.93
C ILE A 511 -7.51 -9.03 30.41
N ASP A 512 -7.56 -10.26 30.93
CA ASP A 512 -7.81 -10.48 32.36
C ASP A 512 -6.62 -9.99 33.22
N SER A 513 -6.86 -9.80 34.52
CA SER A 513 -5.86 -9.27 35.45
C SER A 513 -4.63 -10.18 35.61
N THR A 514 -4.77 -11.49 35.41
CA THR A 514 -3.65 -12.44 35.48
C THR A 514 -2.76 -12.27 34.26
N THR A 515 -3.36 -12.21 33.07
CA THR A 515 -2.64 -11.95 31.82
C THR A 515 -1.96 -10.58 31.82
N LEU A 516 -2.64 -9.55 32.34
CA LEU A 516 -2.03 -8.21 32.50
C LEU A 516 -0.81 -8.24 33.42
N LYS A 517 -0.91 -8.93 34.56
CA LYS A 517 0.21 -9.10 35.49
C LYS A 517 1.41 -9.77 34.82
N LEU A 518 1.18 -10.87 34.10
CA LEU A 518 2.24 -11.59 33.39
C LEU A 518 2.89 -10.72 32.30
N ASN A 519 2.10 -9.97 31.53
CA ASN A 519 2.63 -9.07 30.50
C ASN A 519 3.48 -7.94 31.09
N VAL A 520 3.09 -7.37 32.23
CA VAL A 520 3.91 -6.35 32.92
C VAL A 520 5.19 -6.98 33.50
N GLU A 521 5.11 -8.16 34.08
CA GLU A 521 6.27 -8.90 34.59
C GLU A 521 7.28 -9.18 33.47
N ASP A 522 6.85 -9.79 32.37
CA ASP A 522 7.67 -10.05 31.19
C ASP A 522 8.29 -8.77 30.63
N SER A 523 7.51 -7.69 30.57
CA SER A 523 7.98 -6.39 30.09
C SER A 523 9.08 -5.79 30.97
N LEU A 524 8.94 -5.91 32.29
CA LEU A 524 9.95 -5.49 33.25
C LEU A 524 11.20 -6.38 33.19
N ILE A 525 11.05 -7.70 32.98
CA ILE A 525 12.19 -8.61 32.75
C ILE A 525 12.95 -8.17 31.50
N ASN A 526 12.24 -7.83 30.43
CA ASN A 526 12.84 -7.35 29.20
C ASN A 526 13.52 -5.99 29.37
N TYR A 527 12.99 -5.10 30.20
CA TYR A 527 13.59 -3.79 30.47
C TYR A 527 14.82 -3.90 31.38
N LEU A 528 14.72 -4.62 32.50
CA LEU A 528 15.77 -4.71 33.53
C LEU A 528 16.83 -5.79 33.27
N LYS A 529 16.53 -6.77 32.41
CA LYS A 529 17.37 -7.93 32.11
C LYS A 529 17.74 -8.78 33.33
N ASN A 530 16.92 -8.76 34.39
CA ASN A 530 17.13 -9.55 35.61
C ASN A 530 15.80 -9.92 36.29
N GLU A 531 15.48 -11.22 36.32
CA GLU A 531 14.23 -11.72 36.92
C GLU A 531 14.10 -11.49 38.43
N ASN A 532 15.21 -11.51 39.17
CA ASN A 532 15.16 -11.35 40.63
C ASN A 532 14.77 -9.92 41.02
N ASP A 533 15.27 -8.94 40.28
CA ASP A 533 14.94 -7.52 40.48
C ASP A 533 13.45 -7.28 40.17
N VAL A 534 12.93 -7.92 39.13
CA VAL A 534 11.50 -7.87 38.78
C VAL A 534 10.65 -8.52 39.85
N LYS A 535 11.03 -9.68 40.40
CA LYS A 535 10.29 -10.31 41.50
C LYS A 535 10.16 -9.38 42.71
N MET A 536 11.21 -8.62 43.04
CA MET A 536 11.16 -7.62 44.10
C MET A 536 10.15 -6.52 43.79
N ILE A 537 10.17 -5.98 42.56
CA ILE A 537 9.22 -4.95 42.11
C ILE A 537 7.78 -5.49 42.12
N MET A 538 7.55 -6.68 41.53
CA MET A 538 6.22 -7.26 41.37
C MET A 538 5.53 -7.57 42.71
N ASN A 539 6.30 -7.86 43.77
CA ASN A 539 5.75 -8.03 45.12
C ASN A 539 5.15 -6.74 45.69
N ASP A 540 5.63 -5.58 45.24
CA ASP A 540 5.14 -4.27 45.67
C ASP A 540 3.96 -3.77 44.82
N LEU A 541 3.73 -4.37 43.64
CA LEU A 541 2.70 -3.96 42.69
C LEU A 541 1.37 -4.67 43.00
N GLN A 542 0.32 -3.88 43.22
CA GLN A 542 -1.03 -4.40 43.44
C GLN A 542 -1.72 -4.64 42.10
N PHE A 543 -1.76 -5.90 41.64
CA PHE A 543 -2.53 -6.35 40.47
C PHE A 543 -3.95 -6.81 40.81
#